data_AF-A0A255YVE5-F1
#
_entry.id   AF-A0A255YVE5-F1
#
_cell.length_a   1.000
_cell.length_b   1.000
_cell.length_c   1.000
_cell.angle_alpha   90.00
_cell.angle_beta   90.00
_cell.angle_gamma   90.00
#
_symmetry.space_group_name_H-M   'P 1'
#
loop_
_entity.id
_entity.type
_entity.pdbx_description
1 polymer ?
#
loop_
_entity_poly.entity_id
_entity_poly.type
_entity_poly.pdbx_seq_one_letter_code
_entity_poly.pdbx_strand_id
1 'polypeptide(L)'
;MKETINYIMPAYILISFIAAIICLDRGKQDNKILLMILGVSVSTEILSALLAGKDLIYSVSFILHNGLWLYLLARDIMKKTAVILLLTSFVVFGIINLLCIKGLHEMNNYTFVAGAFLYLIIFIYGSFYQLRRENFLFFFSNDYLLRFSPVIFFFGLSFTFAFDLKSLLYKEVLGIELHYFVTPIVNLIYYSLINVYIYKQKQSTDD
;
A
#
# COMPACT_ATOMS: atom_id res chain seq x y z
N MET A 1 -19.55 16.71 -3.63
CA MET A 1 -18.12 16.46 -3.29
C MET A 1 -17.91 15.07 -2.73
N LYS A 2 -18.55 14.67 -1.61
CA LYS A 2 -18.44 13.30 -1.05
C LYS A 2 -18.76 12.20 -2.07
N GLU A 3 -19.89 12.32 -2.78
CA GLU A 3 -20.27 11.33 -3.81
C GLU A 3 -19.28 11.27 -4.98
N THR A 4 -18.77 12.41 -5.43
CA THR A 4 -17.80 12.47 -6.54
C THR A 4 -16.48 11.80 -6.16
N ILE A 5 -15.99 12.04 -4.94
CA ILE A 5 -14.76 11.42 -4.41
C ILE A 5 -14.91 9.89 -4.33
N ASN A 6 -16.10 9.41 -3.97
CA ASN A 6 -16.38 7.97 -3.84
C ASN A 6 -16.24 7.20 -5.17
N TYR A 7 -16.36 7.85 -6.33
CA TYR A 7 -16.19 7.20 -7.64
C TYR A 7 -14.83 7.47 -8.28
N ILE A 8 -14.23 8.64 -8.03
CA ILE A 8 -12.93 9.01 -8.62
C ILE A 8 -11.83 8.06 -8.16
N MET A 9 -11.77 7.74 -6.85
CA MET A 9 -10.70 6.90 -6.32
C MET A 9 -10.75 5.47 -6.88
N PRO A 10 -11.88 4.74 -6.82
CA PRO A 10 -11.97 3.41 -7.43
C PRO A 10 -11.66 3.40 -8.94
N ALA A 11 -12.12 4.42 -9.68
CA ALA A 11 -11.81 4.56 -11.10
C ALA A 11 -10.31 4.73 -11.33
N TYR A 12 -9.63 5.53 -10.51
CA TYR A 12 -8.19 5.76 -10.64
C TYR A 12 -7.36 4.50 -10.33
N ILE A 13 -7.78 3.72 -9.33
CA ILE A 13 -7.19 2.42 -9.01
C ILE A 13 -7.36 1.46 -10.20
N LEU A 14 -8.56 1.39 -10.77
CA LEU A 14 -8.87 0.53 -11.91
C LEU A 14 -8.05 0.91 -13.14
N ILE A 15 -7.94 2.20 -13.46
CA ILE A 15 -7.10 2.69 -14.57
C ILE A 15 -5.65 2.30 -14.34
N SER A 16 -5.13 2.48 -13.13
CA SER A 16 -3.75 2.11 -12.78
C SER A 16 -3.52 0.60 -12.94
N PHE A 17 -4.51 -0.22 -12.55
CA PHE A 17 -4.46 -1.67 -12.73
C PHE A 17 -4.49 -2.09 -14.21
N ILE A 18 -5.37 -1.50 -15.01
CA ILE A 18 -5.44 -1.76 -16.46
C ILE A 18 -4.12 -1.34 -17.14
N ALA A 19 -3.60 -0.17 -16.80
CA ALA A 19 -2.31 0.30 -17.30
C ALA A 19 -1.18 -0.69 -16.93
N ALA A 20 -1.16 -1.18 -15.70
CA ALA A 20 -0.20 -2.18 -15.26
C ALA A 20 -0.29 -3.50 -16.04
N ILE A 21 -1.51 -4.00 -16.30
CA ILE A 21 -1.73 -5.24 -17.07
C ILE A 21 -1.18 -5.13 -18.49
N ILE A 22 -1.36 -3.96 -19.12
CA ILE A 22 -0.99 -3.71 -20.52
C ILE A 22 0.50 -3.40 -20.65
N CYS A 23 1.06 -2.61 -19.73
CA CYS A 23 2.38 -2.00 -19.90
C CYS A 23 3.52 -2.73 -19.18
N LEU A 24 3.23 -3.52 -18.14
CA LEU A 24 4.28 -4.18 -17.36
C LEU A 24 4.65 -5.55 -17.95
N ASP A 25 5.94 -5.75 -18.17
CA ASP A 25 6.50 -7.07 -18.46
C ASP A 25 6.24 -8.04 -17.29
N ARG A 26 5.53 -9.14 -17.57
CA ARG A 26 5.22 -10.19 -16.59
C ARG A 26 6.41 -11.08 -16.28
N GLY A 27 7.51 -11.00 -17.05
CA GLY A 27 8.78 -11.66 -16.74
C GLY A 27 9.36 -11.19 -15.40
N LYS A 28 9.41 -9.87 -15.19
CA LYS A 28 9.97 -9.24 -14.00
C LYS A 28 9.15 -9.50 -12.73
N GLN A 29 9.83 -9.93 -11.67
CA GLN A 29 9.18 -10.31 -10.42
C GLN A 29 8.57 -9.11 -9.67
N ASP A 30 9.17 -7.91 -9.74
CA ASP A 30 8.58 -6.67 -9.18
C ASP A 30 7.23 -6.33 -9.81
N ASN A 31 7.15 -6.40 -11.14
CA ASN A 31 5.92 -6.17 -11.89
C ASN A 31 4.80 -7.15 -11.49
N LYS A 32 5.13 -8.44 -11.33
CA LYS A 32 4.17 -9.45 -10.86
C LYS A 32 3.61 -9.10 -9.49
N ILE A 33 4.45 -8.68 -8.54
CA ILE A 33 3.99 -8.32 -7.20
C ILE A 33 3.16 -7.03 -7.24
N LEU A 34 3.58 -6.02 -8.01
CA LEU A 34 2.79 -4.80 -8.19
C LEU A 34 1.40 -5.10 -8.77
N LEU A 35 1.30 -6.01 -9.75
CA LEU A 35 0.02 -6.47 -10.28
C LEU A 35 -0.84 -7.13 -9.19
N MET A 36 -0.25 -7.92 -8.28
CA MET A 36 -0.99 -8.48 -7.14
C MET A 36 -1.46 -7.38 -6.18
N ILE A 37 -0.63 -6.39 -5.89
CA ILE A 37 -0.98 -5.25 -5.01
C ILE A 37 -2.16 -4.44 -5.58
N LEU A 38 -2.10 -4.11 -6.87
CA LEU A 38 -3.18 -3.41 -7.56
C LEU A 38 -4.43 -4.29 -7.68
N GLY A 39 -4.25 -5.60 -7.91
CA GLY A 39 -5.33 -6.58 -7.90
C GLY A 39 -6.07 -6.62 -6.56
N VAL A 40 -5.34 -6.69 -5.44
CA VAL A 40 -5.92 -6.59 -4.09
C VAL A 40 -6.71 -5.29 -3.93
N SER A 41 -6.17 -4.17 -4.41
CA SER A 41 -6.84 -2.86 -4.32
C SER A 41 -8.16 -2.84 -5.11
N VAL A 42 -8.15 -3.29 -6.38
CA VAL A 42 -9.36 -3.36 -7.22
C VAL A 42 -10.38 -4.34 -6.65
N SER A 43 -9.94 -5.52 -6.21
CA SER A 43 -10.83 -6.51 -5.58
C SER A 43 -11.47 -5.98 -4.30
N THR A 44 -10.72 -5.20 -3.51
CA THR A 44 -11.26 -4.56 -2.30
C THR A 44 -12.39 -3.60 -2.63
N GLU A 45 -12.20 -2.72 -3.63
CA GLU A 45 -13.23 -1.78 -4.06
C GLU A 45 -14.48 -2.51 -4.58
N ILE A 46 -14.30 -3.49 -5.47
CA ILE A 46 -15.41 -4.28 -6.04
C ILE A 46 -16.17 -5.02 -4.92
N LEU A 47 -15.47 -5.74 -4.05
CA LEU A 47 -16.11 -6.48 -2.96
C LEU A 47 -16.82 -5.55 -1.98
N SER A 48 -16.22 -4.40 -1.66
CA SER A 48 -16.82 -3.42 -0.75
C SER A 48 -18.07 -2.74 -1.32
N ALA A 49 -18.21 -2.70 -2.66
CA ALA A 49 -19.39 -2.22 -3.34
C ALA A 49 -20.51 -3.27 -3.39
N LEU A 50 -20.15 -4.56 -3.47
CA LEU A 50 -21.11 -5.68 -3.64
C LEU A 50 -21.60 -6.28 -2.33
N LEU A 51 -20.76 -6.31 -1.29
CA LEU A 51 -21.02 -7.04 -0.05
C LEU A 51 -21.29 -6.10 1.13
N ALA A 52 -22.15 -6.54 2.05
CA ALA A 52 -22.26 -5.94 3.37
C ALA A 52 -21.03 -6.34 4.22
N GLY A 53 -20.52 -5.43 5.06
CA GLY A 53 -19.34 -5.69 5.92
C GLY A 53 -18.03 -5.11 5.38
N LYS A 54 -18.04 -3.82 5.01
CA LYS A 54 -16.87 -3.12 4.44
C LYS A 54 -15.63 -3.21 5.32
N ASP A 55 -15.79 -3.09 6.65
CA ASP A 55 -14.67 -3.10 7.59
C ASP A 55 -13.85 -4.40 7.53
N LEU A 56 -14.51 -5.55 7.36
CA LEU A 56 -13.83 -6.83 7.22
C LEU A 56 -13.03 -6.90 5.91
N ILE A 57 -13.62 -6.43 4.81
CA ILE A 57 -12.99 -6.43 3.47
C ILE A 57 -11.74 -5.55 3.50
N TYR A 58 -11.83 -4.33 4.04
CA TYR A 58 -10.68 -3.44 4.20
C TYR A 58 -9.64 -4.01 5.16
N SER A 59 -10.05 -4.68 6.23
CA SER A 59 -9.14 -5.33 7.18
C SER A 59 -8.32 -6.45 6.55
N VAL A 60 -8.96 -7.32 5.77
CA VAL A 60 -8.27 -8.36 5.00
C VAL A 60 -7.36 -7.73 3.95
N SER A 61 -7.85 -6.68 3.27
CA SER A 61 -7.07 -5.93 2.31
C SER A 61 -5.81 -5.33 2.93
N PHE A 62 -5.87 -4.75 4.13
CA PHE A 62 -4.69 -4.23 4.82
C PHE A 62 -3.63 -5.31 5.09
N ILE A 63 -4.04 -6.50 5.50
CA ILE A 63 -3.10 -7.63 5.71
C ILE A 63 -2.43 -7.98 4.38
N LEU A 64 -3.20 -8.17 3.31
CA LEU A 64 -2.68 -8.58 2.01
C LEU A 64 -1.82 -7.49 1.36
N HIS A 65 -2.32 -6.26 1.32
CA HIS A 65 -1.67 -5.11 0.71
C HIS A 65 -0.34 -4.79 1.40
N ASN A 66 -0.34 -4.68 2.73
CA ASN A 66 0.88 -4.39 3.47
C ASN A 66 1.86 -5.57 3.42
N GLY A 67 1.35 -6.80 3.48
CA GLY A 67 2.17 -8.01 3.37
C GLY A 67 2.89 -8.09 2.01
N LEU A 68 2.19 -7.78 0.92
CA LEU A 68 2.79 -7.76 -0.42
C LEU A 68 3.83 -6.66 -0.58
N TRP A 69 3.57 -5.46 -0.04
CA TRP A 69 4.56 -4.38 -0.03
C TRP A 69 5.80 -4.76 0.79
N LEU A 70 5.60 -5.28 2.01
CA LEU A 70 6.70 -5.77 2.86
C LEU A 70 7.52 -6.85 2.14
N TYR A 71 6.87 -7.78 1.43
CA TYR A 71 7.56 -8.79 0.65
C TYR A 71 8.39 -8.18 -0.49
N LEU A 72 7.79 -7.25 -1.26
CA LEU A 72 8.46 -6.56 -2.36
C LEU A 72 9.73 -5.83 -1.89
N LEU A 73 9.66 -5.16 -0.74
CA LEU A 73 10.79 -4.44 -0.17
C LEU A 73 11.85 -5.38 0.42
N ALA A 74 11.43 -6.30 1.30
CA ALA A 74 12.35 -7.06 2.14
C ALA A 74 13.14 -8.12 1.35
N ARG A 75 12.59 -8.64 0.24
CA ARG A 75 13.23 -9.72 -0.54
C ARG A 75 14.62 -9.36 -1.10
N ASP A 76 14.87 -8.07 -1.36
CA ASP A 76 16.14 -7.59 -1.94
C ASP A 76 17.12 -7.09 -0.87
N ILE A 77 16.66 -6.92 0.36
CA ILE A 77 17.43 -6.36 1.49
C ILE A 77 17.82 -7.47 2.49
N MET A 78 16.95 -8.47 2.67
CA MET A 78 17.05 -9.46 3.72
C MET A 78 17.21 -10.88 3.16
N LYS A 79 17.78 -11.77 3.98
CA LYS A 79 17.84 -13.20 3.65
C LYS A 79 16.43 -13.78 3.57
N LYS A 80 16.20 -14.73 2.65
CA LYS A 80 14.90 -15.40 2.44
C LYS A 80 14.24 -15.89 3.73
N THR A 81 14.99 -16.52 4.65
CA THR A 81 14.45 -16.99 5.95
C THR A 81 13.93 -15.85 6.81
N ALA A 82 14.61 -14.71 6.83
CA ALA A 82 14.19 -13.54 7.60
C ALA A 82 12.95 -12.89 6.98
N VAL A 83 12.85 -12.86 5.64
CA VAL A 83 11.65 -12.39 4.93
C VAL A 83 10.44 -13.27 5.27
N ILE A 84 10.61 -14.60 5.24
CA ILE A 84 9.53 -15.54 5.61
C ILE A 84 9.11 -15.29 7.06
N LEU A 85 10.05 -15.22 8.01
CA LEU A 85 9.73 -14.98 9.43
C LEU A 85 9.01 -13.64 9.63
N LEU A 86 9.46 -12.57 8.96
CA LEU A 86 8.82 -11.26 8.99
C LEU A 86 7.38 -11.34 8.47
N LEU A 87 7.15 -11.93 7.31
CA LEU A 87 5.82 -12.02 6.71
C LEU A 87 4.89 -12.91 7.53
N THR A 88 5.38 -14.06 8.00
CA THR A 88 4.59 -14.95 8.85
C THR A 88 4.22 -14.26 10.16
N SER A 89 5.15 -13.59 10.83
CA SER A 89 4.84 -12.85 12.07
C SER A 89 3.85 -11.70 11.83
N PHE A 90 4.01 -10.95 10.73
CA PHE A 90 3.07 -9.89 10.35
C PHE A 90 1.64 -10.43 10.07
N VAL A 91 1.52 -11.52 9.30
CA VAL A 91 0.23 -12.13 8.98
C VAL A 91 -0.42 -12.73 10.23
N VAL A 92 0.34 -13.43 11.08
CA VAL A 92 -0.16 -13.98 12.35
C VAL A 92 -0.64 -12.87 13.25
N PHE A 93 0.13 -11.79 13.40
CA PHE A 93 -0.30 -10.59 14.13
C PHE A 93 -1.61 -10.02 13.54
N GLY A 94 -1.69 -9.90 12.21
CA GLY A 94 -2.86 -9.37 11.53
C GLY A 94 -4.13 -10.19 11.76
N ILE A 95 -4.02 -11.52 11.74
CA ILE A 95 -5.12 -12.45 11.99
C ILE A 95 -5.54 -12.41 13.47
N ILE A 96 -4.58 -12.42 14.41
CA ILE A 96 -4.88 -12.32 15.84
C ILE A 96 -5.58 -10.99 16.14
N ASN A 97 -5.10 -9.88 15.55
CA ASN A 97 -5.73 -8.58 15.78
C ASN A 97 -7.16 -8.54 15.22
N LEU A 98 -7.39 -9.13 14.04
CA LEU A 98 -8.71 -9.21 13.42
C LEU A 98 -9.69 -10.08 14.22
N LEU A 99 -9.27 -11.27 14.66
CA LEU A 99 -10.17 -12.24 15.29
C LEU A 99 -10.34 -12.03 16.79
N CYS A 100 -9.31 -11.54 17.49
CA CYS A 100 -9.28 -11.53 18.96
C CYS A 100 -9.29 -10.14 19.60
N ILE A 101 -8.74 -9.11 18.94
CA ILE A 101 -8.56 -7.77 19.54
C ILE A 101 -9.64 -6.80 19.06
N LYS A 102 -9.74 -6.60 17.73
CA LYS A 102 -10.69 -5.67 17.11
C LYS A 102 -12.03 -6.31 16.80
N GLY A 103 -12.02 -7.58 16.42
CA GLY A 103 -13.20 -8.29 15.94
C GLY A 103 -13.55 -7.95 14.48
N LEU A 104 -14.51 -8.69 13.91
CA LEU A 104 -14.87 -8.64 12.49
C LEU A 104 -15.63 -7.38 12.06
N HIS A 105 -16.07 -6.56 13.01
CA HIS A 105 -16.89 -5.37 12.79
C HIS A 105 -16.11 -4.06 12.92
N GLU A 106 -14.82 -4.13 13.26
CA GLU A 106 -13.94 -2.96 13.29
C GLU A 106 -12.80 -3.11 12.31
N MET A 107 -12.37 -1.98 11.76
CA MET A 107 -11.23 -1.96 10.86
C MET A 107 -9.93 -2.27 11.60
N ASN A 108 -9.08 -3.08 10.96
CA ASN A 108 -7.85 -3.61 11.52
C ASN A 108 -6.69 -2.59 11.54
N ASN A 109 -6.91 -1.47 12.24
CA ASN A 109 -6.01 -0.31 12.28
C ASN A 109 -4.62 -0.66 12.84
N TYR A 110 -4.52 -1.47 13.90
CA TYR A 110 -3.23 -1.84 14.47
C TYR A 110 -2.36 -2.64 13.48
N THR A 111 -2.97 -3.45 12.63
CA THR A 111 -2.24 -4.17 11.57
C THR A 111 -1.76 -3.22 10.48
N PHE A 112 -2.57 -2.21 10.13
CA PHE A 112 -2.13 -1.15 9.25
C PHE A 112 -0.88 -0.44 9.82
N VAL A 113 -0.94 0.00 11.09
CA VAL A 113 0.15 0.69 11.78
C VAL A 113 1.40 -0.18 11.88
N ALA A 114 1.26 -1.44 12.29
CA ALA A 114 2.38 -2.37 12.39
C ALA A 114 3.04 -2.60 11.01
N GLY A 115 2.25 -2.78 9.96
CA GLY A 115 2.75 -2.96 8.60
C GLY A 115 3.50 -1.73 8.09
N ALA A 116 2.92 -0.55 8.27
CA ALA A 116 3.54 0.73 7.94
C ALA A 116 4.88 0.92 8.67
N PHE A 117 4.90 0.67 9.98
CA PHE A 117 6.10 0.82 10.80
C PHE A 117 7.22 -0.13 10.39
N LEU A 118 6.90 -1.41 10.20
CA LEU A 118 7.85 -2.42 9.71
C LEU A 118 8.40 -2.03 8.33
N TYR A 119 7.53 -1.56 7.43
CA TYR A 119 7.94 -1.14 6.10
C TYR A 119 8.93 0.02 6.16
N LEU A 120 8.62 1.05 6.95
CA LEU A 120 9.48 2.23 7.12
C LEU A 120 10.86 1.85 7.69
N ILE A 121 10.91 1.00 8.71
CA ILE A 121 12.19 0.54 9.29
C ILE A 121 13.03 -0.16 8.21
N ILE A 122 12.44 -1.10 7.49
CA ILE A 122 13.15 -1.87 6.46
C ILE A 122 13.57 -0.96 5.31
N PHE A 123 12.74 0.01 4.93
CA PHE A 123 13.02 0.95 3.86
C PHE A 123 14.19 1.86 4.19
N ILE A 124 14.20 2.41 5.42
CA ILE A 124 15.29 3.24 5.93
C ILE A 124 16.58 2.41 6.02
N TYR A 125 16.51 1.21 6.60
CA TYR A 125 17.65 0.30 6.67
C TYR A 125 18.20 -0.04 5.28
N GLY A 126 17.34 -0.38 4.32
CA GLY A 126 17.71 -0.65 2.94
C GLY A 126 18.36 0.55 2.26
N SER A 127 17.86 1.76 2.52
CA SER A 127 18.43 3.00 2.00
C SER A 127 19.84 3.24 2.54
N PHE A 128 20.05 3.10 3.85
CA PHE A 128 21.39 3.19 4.44
C PHE A 128 22.33 2.09 3.95
N TYR A 129 21.81 0.88 3.72
CA TYR A 129 22.59 -0.21 3.14
C TYR A 129 23.11 0.14 1.73
N GLN A 130 22.28 0.74 0.87
CA GLN A 130 22.68 1.18 -0.47
C GLN A 130 23.66 2.35 -0.43
N LEU A 131 23.44 3.33 0.47
CA LEU A 131 24.37 4.45 0.68
C LEU A 131 25.75 3.97 1.12
N ARG A 132 25.82 3.02 2.05
CA ARG A 132 27.09 2.44 2.52
C ARG A 132 27.86 1.71 1.40
N ARG A 133 27.17 1.27 0.36
CA ARG A 133 27.75 0.64 -0.83
C ARG A 133 28.05 1.63 -1.96
N GLU A 134 27.88 2.93 -1.72
CA GLU A 134 28.06 4.00 -2.71
C GLU A 134 27.19 3.83 -3.97
N ASN A 135 26.08 3.10 -3.85
CA ASN A 135 25.18 2.83 -4.97
C ASN A 135 24.15 3.95 -5.15
N PHE A 136 24.61 5.15 -5.51
CA PHE A 136 23.75 6.31 -5.68
C PHE A 136 22.74 6.14 -6.83
N LEU A 137 23.09 5.36 -7.85
CA LEU A 137 22.22 5.06 -9.00
C LEU A 137 20.92 4.37 -8.57
N PHE A 138 20.92 3.63 -7.46
CA PHE A 138 19.70 3.04 -6.90
C PHE A 138 18.63 4.09 -6.64
N PHE A 139 18.96 5.24 -6.05
CA PHE A 139 17.98 6.28 -5.70
C PHE A 139 17.35 6.96 -6.91
N PHE A 140 17.97 6.86 -8.09
CA PHE A 140 17.44 7.37 -9.35
C PHE A 140 16.74 6.28 -10.18
N SER A 141 16.78 5.02 -9.72
CA SER A 141 16.20 3.89 -10.44
C SER A 141 14.67 3.87 -10.35
N ASN A 142 14.04 3.25 -11.35
CA ASN A 142 12.60 3.00 -11.34
C ASN A 142 12.20 2.08 -10.16
N ASP A 143 13.12 1.19 -9.79
CA ASP A 143 12.99 0.26 -8.67
C ASP A 143 12.89 0.97 -7.31
N TYR A 144 13.64 2.07 -7.13
CA TYR A 144 13.49 2.90 -5.93
C TYR A 144 12.16 3.64 -5.92
N LEU A 145 11.72 4.19 -7.06
CA LEU A 145 10.41 4.83 -7.18
C LEU A 145 9.27 3.88 -6.72
N LEU A 146 9.33 2.62 -7.16
CA LEU A 146 8.34 1.61 -6.73
C LEU A 146 8.36 1.37 -5.22
N ARG A 147 9.55 1.17 -4.65
CA ARG A 147 9.74 0.92 -3.20
C ARG A 147 9.44 2.16 -2.35
N PHE A 148 9.56 3.36 -2.91
CA PHE A 148 9.24 4.61 -2.20
C PHE A 148 7.74 4.92 -2.23
N SER A 149 7.01 4.49 -3.27
CA SER A 149 5.57 4.74 -3.42
C SER A 149 4.73 4.50 -2.15
N PRO A 150 4.81 3.32 -1.48
CA PRO A 150 4.04 3.06 -0.27
C PRO A 150 4.48 3.87 0.95
N VAL A 151 5.67 4.49 0.97
CA VAL A 151 6.12 5.36 2.08
C VAL A 151 5.16 6.55 2.23
N ILE A 152 4.79 7.20 1.12
CA ILE A 152 3.84 8.32 1.14
C ILE A 152 2.46 7.84 1.57
N PHE A 153 2.04 6.67 1.08
CA PHE A 153 0.77 6.06 1.45
C PHE A 153 0.68 5.79 2.96
N PHE A 154 1.70 5.14 3.52
CA PHE A 154 1.76 4.83 4.95
C PHE A 154 1.84 6.08 5.81
N PHE A 155 2.67 7.05 5.43
CA PHE A 155 2.78 8.31 6.16
C PHE A 155 1.45 9.09 6.15
N GLY A 156 0.83 9.21 4.98
CA GLY A 156 -0.42 9.94 4.80
C GLY A 156 -1.59 9.31 5.56
N LEU A 157 -1.79 8.00 5.43
CA LEU A 157 -2.88 7.30 6.13
C LEU A 157 -2.61 7.07 7.62
N SER A 158 -1.39 7.29 8.10
CA SER A 158 -1.13 7.32 9.55
C SER A 158 -1.87 8.47 10.23
N PHE A 159 -2.10 9.60 9.55
CA PHE A 159 -2.92 10.69 10.11
C PHE A 159 -4.36 10.28 10.40
N THR A 160 -4.89 9.28 9.68
CA THR A 160 -6.26 8.80 9.85
C THR A 160 -6.34 7.55 10.73
N PHE A 161 -5.37 6.63 10.64
CA PHE A 161 -5.47 5.31 11.27
C PHE A 161 -4.55 5.10 12.49
N ALA A 162 -3.50 5.90 12.69
CA ALA A 162 -2.53 5.64 13.74
C ALA A 162 -3.08 5.82 15.16
N PHE A 163 -4.12 6.65 15.32
CA PHE A 163 -4.67 6.98 16.63
C PHE A 163 -5.86 6.12 17.03
N ASP A 164 -6.33 5.21 16.16
CA ASP A 164 -7.45 4.28 16.40
C ASP A 164 -8.72 4.93 16.99
N LEU A 165 -8.89 6.23 16.74
CA LEU A 165 -10.00 7.04 17.24
C LEU A 165 -10.97 7.27 16.08
N LYS A 166 -12.11 6.56 16.09
CA LYS A 166 -13.21 6.80 15.13
C LYS A 166 -13.59 8.28 15.09
N SER A 167 -13.56 8.97 16.23
CA SER A 167 -13.82 10.40 16.34
C SER A 167 -12.84 11.27 15.53
N LEU A 168 -11.62 10.81 15.27
CA LEU A 168 -10.64 11.52 14.45
C LEU A 168 -10.96 11.44 12.96
N LEU A 169 -11.46 10.29 12.49
CA LEU A 169 -11.88 10.09 11.10
C LEU A 169 -13.03 11.03 10.72
N TYR A 170 -13.99 11.19 11.62
CA TYR A 170 -15.16 12.06 11.46
C TYR A 170 -14.93 13.48 11.96
N LYS A 171 -13.72 13.82 12.42
CA LYS A 171 -13.43 15.18 12.88
C LYS A 171 -13.41 16.10 11.68
N GLU A 172 -14.21 17.17 11.74
CA GLU A 172 -14.27 18.16 10.68
C GLU A 172 -13.07 19.11 10.73
N VAL A 173 -12.46 19.33 9.58
CA VAL A 173 -11.47 20.37 9.31
C VAL A 173 -12.03 21.17 8.14
N LEU A 174 -12.29 22.47 8.33
CA LEU A 174 -12.89 23.34 7.31
C LEU A 174 -14.26 22.83 6.79
N GLY A 175 -15.06 22.18 7.64
CA GLY A 175 -16.38 21.63 7.28
C GLY A 175 -16.34 20.33 6.46
N ILE A 176 -15.18 19.69 6.36
CA ILE A 176 -14.98 18.40 5.70
C ILE A 176 -14.37 17.43 6.71
N GLU A 177 -14.91 16.21 6.82
CA GLU A 177 -14.33 15.20 7.71
C GLU A 177 -12.92 14.84 7.24
N LEU A 178 -12.00 14.68 8.20
CA LEU A 178 -10.57 14.51 7.94
C LEU A 178 -10.26 13.42 6.92
N HIS A 179 -10.97 12.29 6.97
CA HIS A 179 -10.74 11.19 6.04
C HIS A 179 -11.14 11.51 4.59
N TYR A 180 -12.14 12.38 4.36
CA TYR A 180 -12.50 12.85 3.03
C TYR A 180 -11.48 13.84 2.44
N PHE A 181 -10.59 14.39 3.28
CA PHE A 181 -9.51 15.25 2.83
C PHE A 181 -8.21 14.47 2.62
N VAL A 182 -7.77 13.72 3.63
CA VAL A 182 -6.46 13.03 3.63
C VAL A 182 -6.45 11.87 2.64
N THR A 183 -7.44 10.97 2.68
CA THR A 183 -7.42 9.74 1.88
C THR A 183 -7.36 10.00 0.38
N PRO A 184 -8.16 10.92 -0.21
CA PRO A 184 -8.09 11.20 -1.64
C PRO A 184 -6.74 11.77 -2.08
N ILE A 185 -6.15 12.68 -1.29
CA ILE A 185 -4.84 13.29 -1.60
C ILE A 185 -3.74 12.23 -1.58
N VAL A 186 -3.73 11.41 -0.53
CA VAL A 186 -2.72 10.35 -0.37
C VAL A 186 -2.82 9.31 -1.47
N ASN A 187 -4.04 8.86 -1.81
CA ASN A 187 -4.28 7.95 -2.92
C ASN A 187 -3.86 8.56 -4.26
N LEU A 188 -4.20 9.82 -4.51
CA LEU A 188 -3.80 10.50 -5.74
C LEU A 188 -2.28 10.47 -5.93
N ILE A 189 -1.52 10.83 -4.89
CA ILE A 189 -0.05 10.82 -4.96
C ILE A 189 0.48 9.39 -5.11
N TYR A 190 -0.01 8.45 -4.29
CA TYR A 190 0.42 7.06 -4.30
C TYR A 190 0.24 6.39 -5.67
N TYR A 191 -0.97 6.45 -6.23
CA TYR A 191 -1.25 5.87 -7.54
C TYR A 191 -0.59 6.66 -8.68
N SER A 192 -0.33 7.96 -8.51
CA SER A 192 0.47 8.72 -9.47
C SER A 192 1.90 8.18 -9.55
N LEU A 193 2.55 7.92 -8.42
CA LEU A 193 3.90 7.34 -8.40
C LEU A 193 3.94 5.96 -9.03
N ILE A 194 2.92 5.13 -8.77
CA ILE A 194 2.77 3.82 -9.42
C ILE A 194 2.61 3.99 -10.94
N ASN A 195 1.79 4.93 -11.40
CA ASN A 195 1.61 5.16 -12.84
C ASN A 195 2.88 5.69 -13.51
N VAL A 196 3.65 6.55 -12.83
CA VAL A 196 4.98 6.98 -13.30
C VAL A 196 5.94 5.79 -13.39
N TYR A 197 5.92 4.88 -12.42
CA TYR A 197 6.70 3.64 -12.47
C TYR A 197 6.33 2.80 -13.69
N ILE A 198 5.03 2.57 -13.91
CA ILE A 198 4.51 1.78 -15.05
C ILE A 198 4.94 2.40 -16.38
N TYR A 199 4.81 3.73 -16.51
CA TYR A 199 5.20 4.45 -17.71
C TYR A 199 6.69 4.31 -18.01
N LYS A 200 7.57 4.55 -17.03
CA LYS A 200 9.02 4.40 -17.18
C LYS A 200 9.42 2.96 -17.50
N GLN A 201 8.73 1.99 -16.90
CA GLN A 201 9.01 0.58 -17.16
C GLN A 201 8.70 0.18 -18.60
N LYS A 202 7.59 0.70 -19.15
CA LYS A 202 7.22 0.48 -20.54
C LYS A 202 8.28 1.04 -21.49
N GLN A 203 8.69 2.31 -21.29
CA GLN A 203 9.74 2.93 -22.11
C GLN A 203 11.01 2.09 -22.15
N SER A 204 11.47 1.62 -20.98
CA SER A 204 12.67 0.77 -20.89
C SER A 204 12.55 -0.63 -21.53
N THR A 205 11.35 -1.03 -21.93
CA THR A 205 11.09 -2.33 -22.58
C THR A 205 10.92 -2.17 -24.10
N ASP A 206 10.52 -0.98 -24.55
CA ASP A 206 10.37 -0.62 -25.96
C ASP A 206 11.71 -0.18 -26.60
N ASP A 207 12.73 0.13 -25.78
CA ASP A 207 14.14 0.40 -26.16
C ASP A 207 15.00 -0.88 -26.13
#